data_AF-A0A842X8H0-F1
#
_entry.id   AF-A0A842X8H0-F1
#
_cell.length_a   1.000
_cell.length_b   1.000
_cell.length_c   1.000
_cell.angle_alpha   90.00
_cell.angle_beta   90.00
_cell.angle_gamma   90.00
#
_symmetry.space_group_name_H-M   'P 1'
#
loop_
_entity.id
_entity.type
_entity.pdbx_description
1 polymer ?
#
loop_
_entity_poly.entity_id
_entity_poly.type
_entity_poly.pdbx_seq_one_letter_code
_entity_poly.pdbx_strand_id
1 'polypeptide(L)'
;MLDLGSIIIIIAVLFIFIVIILNLNKTFRKRIEKSNLRDEAYNSVEGAKAISRILSAKGVKVDDANSVIKKAENLYREGDYTGAKALSDEAKRILDRSRQETLVNKEEREVKVVEKEESYEDLSPTFVLQKKYPENYLAAKFSLEMAQSMYDSSGAEEREGASVYLQEARKAFERSDYSESLRYSIKTQKFLKKEIEELKCPRCGASVGPRDTYCWNCGAKLKMDRCPNCGAEVQPSDKFCRNCGFRLK
;
A
#
# COMPACT_ATOMS: atom_id res chain seq x y z
N MET A 1 56.22 -0.96 -30.37
CA MET A 1 55.52 0.12 -29.66
C MET A 1 54.43 0.62 -30.58
N LEU A 2 53.21 0.83 -30.11
CA LEU A 2 52.16 1.41 -30.96
C LEU A 2 52.52 2.85 -31.28
N ASP A 3 52.53 3.22 -32.56
CA ASP A 3 52.79 4.60 -32.98
C ASP A 3 51.72 5.53 -32.40
N LEU A 4 52.14 6.75 -32.03
CA LEU A 4 51.27 7.74 -31.39
C LEU A 4 50.02 8.05 -32.24
N GLY A 5 50.15 8.03 -33.57
CA GLY A 5 49.04 8.21 -34.50
C GLY A 5 47.98 7.10 -34.40
N SER A 6 48.41 5.84 -34.22
CA SER A 6 47.51 4.69 -34.07
C SER A 6 46.71 4.77 -32.76
N ILE A 7 47.33 5.26 -31.68
CA ILE A 7 46.67 5.46 -30.38
C ILE A 7 45.57 6.52 -30.49
N ILE A 8 45.83 7.64 -31.19
CA ILE A 8 44.85 8.72 -31.38
C ILE A 8 43.64 8.22 -32.19
N ILE A 9 43.85 7.43 -33.23
CA ILE A 9 42.76 6.86 -34.04
C ILE A 9 41.89 5.92 -33.20
N ILE A 10 42.50 5.06 -32.39
CA ILE A 10 41.76 4.14 -31.51
C ILE A 10 40.90 4.93 -30.51
N ILE A 11 41.46 5.98 -29.89
CA ILE A 11 40.72 6.81 -28.95
C ILE A 11 39.54 7.52 -29.65
N ALA A 12 39.77 8.06 -30.85
CA ALA A 12 38.71 8.70 -31.63
C ALA A 12 37.57 7.72 -31.98
N VAL A 13 37.90 6.49 -32.41
CA VAL A 13 36.92 5.45 -32.71
C VAL A 13 36.16 5.02 -31.45
N LEU A 14 36.85 4.83 -30.33
CA LEU A 14 36.20 4.51 -29.04
C LEU A 14 35.28 5.64 -28.59
N PHE A 15 35.70 6.90 -28.74
CA PHE A 15 34.87 8.05 -28.41
C PHE A 15 33.61 8.12 -29.27
N ILE A 16 33.73 7.94 -30.58
CA ILE A 16 32.59 7.88 -31.50
C ILE A 16 31.65 6.73 -31.11
N PHE A 17 32.19 5.56 -30.80
CA PHE A 17 31.41 4.40 -30.38
C PHE A 17 30.65 4.65 -29.08
N ILE A 18 31.28 5.31 -28.10
CA ILE A 18 30.64 5.74 -26.84
C ILE A 18 29.49 6.72 -27.13
N VAL A 19 29.70 7.72 -27.98
CA VAL A 19 28.65 8.70 -28.35
C VAL A 19 27.45 8.00 -29.01
N ILE A 20 27.70 7.03 -29.89
CA ILE A 20 26.64 6.22 -30.52
C ILE A 20 25.86 5.43 -29.47
N ILE A 21 26.54 4.73 -28.55
CA ILE A 21 25.88 3.96 -27.47
C ILE A 21 25.02 4.88 -26.59
N LEU A 22 25.55 6.05 -26.19
CA LEU A 22 24.82 7.00 -25.35
C LEU A 22 23.54 7.51 -26.06
N ASN A 23 23.61 7.77 -27.36
CA ASN A 23 22.46 8.22 -28.13
C ASN A 23 21.42 7.10 -28.32
N LEU A 24 21.86 5.88 -28.64
CA LEU A 24 20.99 4.70 -28.73
C LEU A 24 20.25 4.46 -27.40
N ASN A 25 20.97 4.48 -26.27
CA ASN A 25 20.37 4.34 -24.94
C ASN A 25 19.35 5.44 -24.63
N LYS A 26 19.63 6.69 -25.02
CA LYS A 26 18.70 7.81 -24.85
C LYS A 26 17.41 7.61 -25.65
N THR A 27 17.52 7.18 -26.91
CA THR A 27 16.33 6.91 -27.76
C THR A 27 15.54 5.70 -27.27
N PHE A 28 16.20 4.65 -26.81
CA PHE A 28 15.56 3.46 -26.25
C PHE A 28 14.79 3.78 -24.97
N ARG A 29 15.38 4.55 -24.04
CA ARG A 29 14.69 5.01 -22.83
C ARG A 29 13.42 5.80 -23.14
N LYS A 30 13.47 6.74 -24.10
CA LYS A 30 12.27 7.50 -24.54
C LYS A 30 11.18 6.61 -25.12
N ARG A 31 11.54 5.55 -25.85
CA ARG A 31 10.55 4.59 -26.37
C ARG A 31 9.92 3.75 -25.26
N ILE A 32 10.71 3.30 -24.29
CA ILE A 32 10.20 2.57 -23.11
C ILE A 32 9.22 3.45 -22.34
N GLU A 33 9.58 4.70 -22.06
CA GLU A 33 8.72 5.64 -21.32
C GLU A 33 7.39 5.87 -22.06
N LYS A 34 7.43 6.05 -23.38
CA LYS A 34 6.21 6.17 -24.20
C LYS A 34 5.38 4.89 -24.23
N SER A 35 6.01 3.72 -24.22
CA SER A 35 5.31 2.42 -24.15
C SER A 35 4.62 2.24 -22.80
N ASN A 36 5.32 2.49 -21.70
CA ASN A 36 4.77 2.40 -20.36
C ASN A 36 3.57 3.34 -20.18
N LEU A 37 3.68 4.57 -20.69
CA LEU A 37 2.58 5.54 -20.63
C LEU A 37 1.34 5.07 -21.40
N ARG A 38 1.51 4.42 -22.55
CA ARG A 38 0.40 3.82 -23.31
C ARG A 38 -0.31 2.75 -22.48
N ASP A 39 0.44 1.84 -21.87
CA ASP A 39 -0.14 0.74 -21.09
C ASP A 39 -0.85 1.26 -19.84
N GLU A 40 -0.27 2.26 -19.16
CA GLU A 40 -0.90 2.95 -18.04
C GLU A 40 -2.22 3.64 -18.44
N ALA A 41 -2.24 4.34 -19.58
CA ALA A 41 -3.43 5.00 -20.07
C ALA A 41 -4.53 3.98 -20.42
N TYR A 42 -4.16 2.86 -21.08
CA TYR A 42 -5.09 1.78 -21.39
C TYR A 42 -5.71 1.18 -20.13
N ASN A 43 -4.87 0.82 -19.16
CA ASN A 43 -5.32 0.26 -17.88
C ASN A 43 -6.20 1.24 -17.12
N SER A 44 -5.88 2.54 -17.17
CA SER A 44 -6.73 3.55 -16.53
C SER A 44 -8.11 3.60 -17.19
N VAL A 45 -8.18 3.73 -18.52
CA VAL A 45 -9.42 3.87 -19.30
C VAL A 45 -10.31 2.63 -19.16
N GLU A 46 -9.75 1.43 -19.30
CA GLU A 46 -10.52 0.19 -19.10
C GLU A 46 -10.97 0.01 -17.65
N GLY A 47 -10.15 0.45 -16.69
CA GLY A 47 -10.54 0.52 -15.28
C GLY A 47 -11.76 1.42 -15.05
N ALA A 48 -11.78 2.62 -15.62
CA ALA A 48 -12.91 3.54 -15.52
C ALA A 48 -14.20 2.94 -16.14
N LYS A 49 -14.07 2.26 -17.29
CA LYS A 49 -15.19 1.57 -17.95
C LYS A 49 -15.75 0.43 -17.11
N ALA A 50 -14.89 -0.37 -16.49
CA ALA A 50 -15.32 -1.45 -15.60
C ALA A 50 -16.08 -0.90 -14.39
N ILE A 51 -15.57 0.16 -13.75
CA ILE A 51 -16.23 0.81 -12.61
C ILE A 51 -17.60 1.36 -13.04
N SER A 52 -17.69 2.03 -14.19
CA SER A 52 -18.96 2.54 -14.72
C SER A 52 -20.00 1.45 -14.93
N ARG A 53 -19.64 0.32 -15.55
CA ARG A 53 -20.56 -0.82 -15.75
C ARG A 53 -21.07 -1.38 -14.42
N ILE A 54 -20.18 -1.53 -13.44
CA ILE A 54 -20.54 -2.06 -12.11
C ILE A 54 -21.48 -1.10 -11.37
N LEU A 55 -21.20 0.21 -11.41
CA LEU A 55 -22.02 1.21 -10.75
C LEU A 55 -23.38 1.38 -11.43
N SER A 56 -23.42 1.33 -12.76
CA SER A 56 -24.67 1.32 -13.53
C SER A 56 -25.56 0.14 -13.16
N ALA A 57 -24.99 -1.08 -13.03
CA ALA A 57 -25.73 -2.25 -12.59
C ALA A 57 -26.29 -2.13 -11.15
N LYS A 58 -25.69 -1.27 -10.33
CA LYS A 58 -26.17 -0.93 -8.97
C LYS A 58 -27.18 0.23 -8.96
N GLY A 59 -27.60 0.72 -10.12
CA GLY A 59 -28.55 1.83 -10.24
C GLY A 59 -27.95 3.20 -9.95
N VAL A 60 -26.62 3.33 -9.90
CA VAL A 60 -25.94 4.62 -9.77
C VAL A 60 -25.96 5.33 -11.12
N LYS A 61 -26.22 6.63 -11.12
CA LYS A 61 -26.17 7.45 -12.33
C LYS A 61 -24.72 7.57 -12.82
N VAL A 62 -24.45 7.14 -14.05
CA VAL A 62 -23.09 7.11 -14.63
C VAL A 62 -22.94 7.89 -15.93
N ASP A 63 -23.98 8.58 -16.40
CA ASP A 63 -24.01 9.24 -17.71
C ASP A 63 -22.90 10.29 -17.87
N ASP A 64 -22.72 11.11 -16.83
CA ASP A 64 -21.70 12.17 -16.80
C ASP A 64 -20.30 11.56 -16.91
N ALA A 65 -20.02 10.49 -16.17
CA ALA A 65 -18.76 9.76 -16.25
C ALA A 65 -18.56 9.06 -17.59
N ASN A 66 -19.61 8.47 -18.17
CA ASN A 66 -19.54 7.82 -19.48
C ASN A 66 -19.16 8.79 -20.61
N SER A 67 -19.64 10.03 -20.53
CA SER A 67 -19.27 11.08 -21.48
C SER A 67 -17.76 11.39 -21.44
N VAL A 68 -17.18 11.41 -20.24
CA VAL A 68 -15.74 11.68 -20.03
C VAL A 68 -14.88 10.48 -20.43
N ILE A 69 -15.33 9.26 -20.10
CA ILE A 69 -14.68 8.01 -20.54
C ILE A 69 -14.58 7.98 -22.07
N LYS A 70 -15.66 8.32 -22.78
CA LYS A 70 -15.66 8.35 -24.24
C LYS A 70 -14.64 9.35 -24.81
N LYS A 71 -14.46 10.51 -24.17
CA LYS A 71 -13.41 11.48 -24.53
C LYS A 71 -12.02 10.90 -24.27
N ALA A 72 -11.81 10.22 -23.15
CA ALA A 72 -10.55 9.56 -22.83
C ALA A 72 -10.17 8.48 -23.87
N GLU A 73 -11.15 7.70 -24.35
CA GLU A 73 -10.96 6.71 -25.41
C GLU A 73 -10.56 7.32 -26.76
N ASN A 74 -11.13 8.49 -27.09
CA ASN A 74 -10.76 9.21 -28.30
C ASN A 74 -9.30 9.69 -28.24
N LEU A 75 -8.90 10.32 -27.12
CA LEU A 75 -7.51 10.75 -26.92
C LEU A 75 -6.54 9.57 -26.94
N TYR A 76 -6.93 8.42 -26.38
CA TYR A 76 -6.12 7.20 -26.43
C TYR A 76 -5.91 6.73 -27.88
N ARG A 77 -6.96 6.77 -28.71
CA ARG A 77 -6.89 6.43 -30.14
C ARG A 77 -6.07 7.43 -30.95
N GLU A 78 -6.09 8.70 -30.57
CA GLU A 78 -5.27 9.77 -31.17
C GLU A 78 -3.79 9.70 -30.76
N GLY A 79 -3.47 8.90 -29.74
CA GLY A 79 -2.11 8.71 -29.22
C GLY A 79 -1.71 9.70 -28.12
N ASP A 80 -2.63 10.54 -27.66
CA ASP A 80 -2.46 11.36 -26.45
C ASP A 80 -2.78 10.54 -25.20
N TYR A 81 -1.80 9.72 -24.80
CA TYR A 81 -1.91 8.86 -23.62
C TYR A 81 -1.95 9.65 -22.30
N THR A 82 -1.30 10.81 -22.25
CA THR A 82 -1.35 11.72 -21.10
C THR A 82 -2.76 12.26 -20.87
N GLY A 83 -3.38 12.79 -21.92
CA GLY A 83 -4.74 13.31 -21.87
C GLY A 83 -5.76 12.19 -21.60
N ALA A 84 -5.59 11.03 -22.23
CA ALA A 84 -6.43 9.86 -21.98
C ALA A 84 -6.41 9.41 -20.50
N LYS A 85 -5.22 9.34 -19.89
CA LYS A 85 -5.07 9.00 -18.47
C LYS A 85 -5.72 10.05 -17.58
N ALA A 86 -5.50 11.33 -17.85
CA ALA A 86 -6.06 12.43 -17.07
C ALA A 86 -7.61 12.44 -17.10
N LEU A 87 -8.22 12.31 -18.28
CA LEU A 87 -9.68 12.24 -18.42
C LEU A 87 -10.26 10.97 -17.79
N SER A 88 -9.55 9.84 -17.91
CA SER A 88 -9.95 8.60 -17.25
C SER A 88 -9.98 8.75 -15.71
N ASP A 89 -8.96 9.40 -15.14
CA ASP A 89 -8.92 9.64 -13.69
C ASP A 89 -9.99 10.66 -13.26
N GLU A 90 -10.30 11.65 -14.09
CA GLU A 90 -11.44 12.54 -13.88
C GLU A 90 -12.78 11.77 -13.88
N ALA A 91 -13.00 10.86 -14.83
CA ALA A 91 -14.19 10.03 -14.88
C ALA A 91 -14.35 9.17 -13.61
N LYS A 92 -13.25 8.60 -13.08
CA LYS A 92 -13.28 7.85 -11.82
C LYS A 92 -13.72 8.70 -10.64
N ARG A 93 -13.28 9.96 -10.54
CA ARG A 93 -13.72 10.89 -9.50
C ARG A 93 -15.20 11.21 -9.59
N ILE A 94 -15.74 11.35 -10.80
CA ILE A 94 -17.18 11.54 -11.03
C ILE A 94 -17.94 10.31 -10.54
N LEU A 95 -17.50 9.11 -10.91
CA LEU A 95 -18.12 7.84 -10.48
C LEU A 95 -18.11 7.67 -8.95
N ASP A 96 -16.99 8.00 -8.29
CA ASP A 96 -16.90 7.92 -6.83
C ASP A 96 -17.84 8.90 -6.13
N ARG A 97 -17.96 10.13 -6.65
CA ARG A 97 -18.91 11.12 -6.13
C ARG A 97 -20.36 10.64 -6.29
N SER A 98 -20.75 10.20 -7.49
CA SER A 98 -22.10 9.70 -7.75
C SER A 98 -22.45 8.50 -6.88
N ARG A 99 -21.48 7.62 -6.60
CA ARG A 99 -21.63 6.51 -5.65
C ARG A 99 -21.86 6.99 -4.22
N GLN A 100 -21.07 7.96 -3.73
CA GLN A 100 -21.25 8.50 -2.38
C GLN A 100 -22.62 9.17 -2.22
N GLU A 101 -23.05 9.94 -3.21
CA GLU A 101 -24.39 10.55 -3.22
C GLU A 101 -25.51 9.49 -3.17
N THR A 102 -25.34 8.34 -3.85
CA THR A 102 -26.33 7.25 -3.74
C THR A 102 -26.33 6.58 -2.37
N LEU A 103 -25.18 6.45 -1.73
CA LEU A 103 -25.07 5.89 -0.38
C LEU A 103 -25.70 6.81 0.67
N VAL A 104 -25.41 8.12 0.61
CA VAL A 104 -26.01 9.12 1.52
C VAL A 104 -27.53 9.17 1.33
N ASN A 105 -28.02 9.17 0.09
CA ASN A 105 -29.46 9.12 -0.19
C ASN A 105 -30.12 7.81 0.27
N LYS A 106 -29.37 6.70 0.35
CA LYS A 106 -29.88 5.42 0.85
C LYS A 106 -29.91 5.41 2.38
N GLU A 107 -28.87 5.91 3.02
CA GLU A 107 -28.81 6.08 4.48
C GLU A 107 -29.87 7.07 4.99
N GLU A 108 -30.09 8.20 4.31
CA GLU A 108 -31.16 9.16 4.66
C GLU A 108 -32.59 8.59 4.47
N ARG A 109 -32.76 7.60 3.56
CA ARG A 109 -34.02 6.87 3.39
C ARG A 109 -34.20 5.78 4.45
N GLU A 110 -33.13 5.09 4.82
CA GLU A 110 -33.13 4.05 5.87
C GLU A 110 -33.28 4.67 7.28
N VAL A 111 -32.75 5.87 7.54
CA VAL A 111 -32.92 6.57 8.83
C VAL A 111 -34.39 7.02 9.07
N LYS A 112 -35.21 7.13 8.02
CA LYS A 112 -36.64 7.46 8.16
C LYS A 112 -37.54 6.26 8.43
N VAL A 113 -37.04 5.03 8.33
CA VAL A 113 -37.86 3.83 8.46
C VAL A 113 -37.13 2.83 9.36
N VAL A 114 -37.80 2.44 10.44
CA VAL A 114 -37.51 1.26 11.30
C VAL A 114 -36.77 1.52 12.63
N GLU A 115 -37.55 1.85 13.67
CA GLU A 115 -37.48 1.09 14.93
C GLU A 115 -38.26 -0.21 14.74
N LYS A 116 -37.55 -1.33 14.52
CA LYS A 116 -37.88 -2.67 14.99
C LYS A 116 -36.84 -3.68 14.47
N GLU A 117 -36.24 -4.37 15.42
CA GLU A 117 -35.40 -5.54 15.21
C GLU A 117 -36.26 -6.68 14.63
N GLU A 118 -35.74 -7.38 13.62
CA GLU A 118 -36.22 -8.72 13.32
C GLU A 118 -35.11 -9.61 12.73
N SER A 119 -35.23 -10.88 13.11
CA SER A 119 -34.32 -12.01 12.98
C SER A 119 -34.14 -12.48 11.54
N TYR A 120 -32.91 -12.89 11.19
CA TYR A 120 -32.60 -13.49 9.90
C TYR A 120 -32.66 -15.03 9.97
N GLU A 121 -33.73 -15.60 9.40
CA GLU A 121 -33.70 -16.94 8.82
C GLU A 121 -34.18 -16.90 7.36
N ASP A 122 -33.43 -17.63 6.55
CA ASP A 122 -33.69 -18.08 5.17
C ASP A 122 -33.51 -17.07 4.02
N LEU A 123 -32.57 -17.38 3.09
CA LEU A 123 -32.60 -17.01 1.66
C LEU A 123 -31.41 -17.62 0.87
N SER A 124 -31.75 -18.59 0.02
CA SER A 124 -31.29 -18.95 -1.34
C SER A 124 -29.79 -18.82 -1.78
N PRO A 125 -29.20 -19.84 -2.43
CA PRO A 125 -27.79 -19.87 -2.80
C PRO A 125 -27.53 -19.39 -4.24
N THR A 126 -27.28 -18.09 -4.46
CA THR A 126 -26.28 -17.61 -5.44
C THR A 126 -25.96 -16.15 -5.16
N PHE A 127 -24.66 -15.82 -5.16
CA PHE A 127 -24.04 -14.52 -4.83
C PHE A 127 -23.95 -14.21 -3.33
N VAL A 128 -22.99 -14.88 -2.69
CA VAL A 128 -22.45 -14.47 -1.39
C VAL A 128 -21.96 -13.03 -1.52
N LEU A 129 -22.73 -12.11 -0.92
CA LEU A 129 -22.33 -10.76 -0.51
C LEU A 129 -20.84 -10.78 -0.13
N GLN A 130 -20.04 -9.81 -0.63
CA GLN A 130 -18.69 -9.59 -0.10
C GLN A 130 -18.79 -9.62 1.42
N LYS A 131 -18.31 -10.70 2.03
CA LYS A 131 -18.45 -10.93 3.46
C LYS A 131 -17.80 -9.71 4.11
N LYS A 132 -18.58 -8.88 4.79
CA LYS A 132 -18.04 -7.76 5.56
C LYS A 132 -17.24 -8.41 6.68
N TYR A 133 -15.96 -8.60 6.42
CA TYR A 133 -15.09 -9.28 7.36
C TYR A 133 -14.97 -8.41 8.62
N PRO A 134 -14.91 -9.03 9.81
CA PRO A 134 -14.63 -8.31 11.03
C PRO A 134 -13.29 -7.57 10.92
N GLU A 135 -13.13 -6.53 11.73
CA GLU A 135 -11.92 -5.71 11.74
C GLU A 135 -10.67 -6.59 11.89
N ASN A 136 -9.61 -6.24 11.15
CA ASN A 136 -8.32 -6.95 11.12
C ASN A 136 -8.34 -8.39 10.60
N TYR A 137 -9.48 -8.97 10.19
CA TYR A 137 -9.53 -10.37 9.71
C TYR A 137 -8.57 -10.66 8.55
N LEU A 138 -8.66 -9.89 7.46
CA LEU A 138 -7.84 -10.11 6.27
C LEU A 138 -6.37 -9.91 6.56
N ALA A 139 -6.04 -8.86 7.33
CA ALA A 139 -4.68 -8.55 7.74
C ALA A 139 -4.09 -9.66 8.63
N ALA A 140 -4.86 -10.15 9.61
CA ALA A 140 -4.47 -11.25 10.49
C ALA A 140 -4.26 -12.54 9.70
N LYS A 141 -5.19 -12.89 8.80
CA LYS A 141 -5.09 -14.10 7.98
C LYS A 141 -3.82 -14.09 7.13
N PHE A 142 -3.59 -13.00 6.39
CA PHE A 142 -2.41 -12.85 5.55
C PHE A 142 -1.12 -12.89 6.39
N SER A 143 -1.09 -12.18 7.51
CA SER A 143 0.09 -12.13 8.38
C SER A 143 0.39 -13.48 9.01
N LEU A 144 -0.64 -14.23 9.40
CA LEU A 144 -0.50 -15.56 9.97
C LEU A 144 0.02 -16.56 8.93
N GLU A 145 -0.49 -16.52 7.70
CA GLU A 145 -0.02 -17.35 6.59
C GLU A 145 1.44 -17.05 6.23
N MET A 146 1.81 -15.76 6.19
CA MET A 146 3.20 -15.36 5.96
C MET A 146 4.12 -15.81 7.12
N ALA A 147 3.68 -15.64 8.36
CA ALA A 147 4.43 -16.10 9.54
C ALA A 147 4.66 -17.62 9.52
N GLN A 148 3.64 -18.38 9.09
CA GLN A 148 3.74 -19.82 8.92
C GLN A 148 4.75 -20.20 7.84
N SER A 149 4.67 -19.59 6.66
CA SER A 149 5.62 -19.85 5.57
C SER A 149 7.06 -19.57 5.99
N MET A 150 7.29 -18.46 6.71
CA MET A 150 8.60 -18.14 7.27
C MET A 150 9.08 -19.20 8.27
N TYR A 151 8.20 -19.62 9.18
CA TYR A 151 8.52 -20.66 10.16
C TYR A 151 8.92 -21.98 9.48
N ASP A 152 8.14 -22.42 8.49
CA ASP A 152 8.38 -23.67 7.75
C ASP A 152 9.68 -23.63 6.94
N SER A 153 10.12 -22.44 6.52
CA SER A 153 11.40 -22.22 5.83
C SER A 153 12.60 -22.00 6.76
N SER A 154 12.40 -21.80 8.06
CA SER A 154 13.46 -21.47 9.03
C SER A 154 14.19 -22.71 9.58
N GLY A 155 15.36 -22.55 10.20
CA GLY A 155 16.09 -23.64 10.86
C GLY A 155 15.41 -24.11 12.16
N ALA A 156 15.88 -25.23 12.71
CA ALA A 156 15.26 -25.86 13.90
C ALA A 156 15.31 -24.96 15.14
N GLU A 157 16.43 -24.27 15.37
CA GLU A 157 16.62 -23.35 16.49
C GLU A 157 15.72 -22.12 16.38
N GLU A 158 15.61 -21.52 15.18
CA GLU A 158 14.71 -20.38 14.98
C GLU A 158 13.24 -20.76 15.11
N ARG A 159 12.87 -21.98 14.68
CA ARG A 159 11.53 -22.52 14.88
C ARG A 159 11.21 -22.69 16.36
N GLU A 160 12.11 -23.24 17.16
CA GLU A 160 11.88 -23.42 18.60
C GLU A 160 11.54 -22.07 19.27
N GLY A 161 12.34 -21.03 19.01
CA GLY A 161 12.10 -19.69 19.56
C GLY A 161 10.85 -18.99 19.02
N ALA A 162 10.47 -19.24 17.76
CA ALA A 162 9.29 -18.63 17.13
C ALA A 162 7.98 -19.40 17.40
N SER A 163 8.07 -20.66 17.84
CA SER A 163 6.94 -21.58 17.97
C SER A 163 5.84 -21.05 18.90
N VAL A 164 6.23 -20.46 20.03
CA VAL A 164 5.31 -19.91 21.03
C VAL A 164 4.48 -18.78 20.44
N TYR A 165 5.10 -17.85 19.70
CA TYR A 165 4.40 -16.72 19.09
C TYR A 165 3.45 -17.16 17.99
N LEU A 166 3.89 -18.10 17.15
CA LEU A 166 3.08 -18.64 16.07
C LEU A 166 1.87 -19.43 16.60
N GLN A 167 2.06 -20.19 17.68
CA GLN A 167 0.98 -20.94 18.32
C GLN A 167 -0.07 -20.00 18.92
N GLU A 168 0.35 -18.95 19.63
CA GLU A 168 -0.57 -17.94 20.16
C GLU A 168 -1.30 -17.17 19.05
N ALA A 169 -0.62 -16.87 17.93
CA ALA A 169 -1.27 -16.25 16.77
C ALA A 169 -2.41 -17.11 16.19
N ARG A 170 -2.23 -18.43 16.14
CA ARG A 170 -3.23 -19.40 15.68
C ARG A 170 -4.40 -19.50 16.63
N LYS A 171 -4.14 -19.67 17.93
CA LYS A 171 -5.18 -19.72 18.98
C LYS A 171 -6.02 -18.44 18.98
N ALA A 172 -5.39 -17.27 18.86
CA ALA A 172 -6.10 -15.99 18.77
C ALA A 172 -6.99 -15.91 17.52
N PHE A 173 -6.49 -16.39 16.37
CA PHE A 173 -7.27 -16.43 15.12
C PHE A 173 -8.50 -17.34 15.24
N GLU A 174 -8.34 -18.52 15.85
CA GLU A 174 -9.42 -19.48 16.10
C GLU A 174 -10.50 -18.91 17.03
N ARG A 175 -10.10 -18.10 18.01
CA ARG A 175 -11.00 -17.37 18.91
C ARG A 175 -11.63 -16.12 18.29
N SER A 176 -11.39 -15.87 17.01
CA SER A 176 -11.82 -14.67 16.28
C SER A 176 -11.26 -13.35 16.84
N ASP A 177 -10.20 -13.40 17.64
CA ASP A 177 -9.44 -12.22 18.06
C ASP A 177 -8.37 -11.92 17.01
N TYR A 178 -8.80 -11.29 15.92
CA TYR A 178 -7.94 -11.00 14.78
C TYR A 178 -6.89 -9.93 15.10
N SER A 179 -7.16 -9.04 16.06
CA SER A 179 -6.20 -8.04 16.51
C SER A 179 -5.03 -8.68 17.25
N GLU A 180 -5.29 -9.60 18.19
CA GLU A 180 -4.25 -10.39 18.84
C GLU A 180 -3.52 -11.30 17.84
N SER A 181 -4.26 -11.96 16.95
CA SER A 181 -3.67 -12.84 15.93
C SER A 181 -2.70 -12.09 15.02
N LEU A 182 -3.11 -10.92 14.50
CA LEU A 182 -2.25 -10.05 13.69
C LEU A 182 -0.96 -9.68 14.44
N ARG A 183 -1.11 -9.29 15.71
CA ARG A 183 -0.02 -8.91 16.60
C ARG A 183 0.99 -10.04 16.79
N TYR A 184 0.54 -11.25 17.14
CA TYR A 184 1.43 -12.37 17.34
C TYR A 184 2.05 -12.84 16.02
N SER A 185 1.32 -12.78 14.91
CA SER A 185 1.85 -13.08 13.58
C SER A 185 3.02 -12.17 13.21
N ILE A 186 2.90 -10.86 13.45
CA ILE A 186 3.99 -9.90 13.21
C ILE A 186 5.18 -10.17 14.15
N LYS A 187 4.94 -10.53 15.42
CA LYS A 187 6.02 -10.92 16.35
C LYS A 187 6.79 -12.12 15.82
N THR A 188 6.10 -13.16 15.35
CA THR A 188 6.74 -14.34 14.74
C THR A 188 7.61 -13.94 13.55
N GLN A 189 7.10 -13.10 12.64
CA GLN A 189 7.87 -12.64 11.49
C GLN A 189 9.12 -11.85 11.89
N LYS A 190 9.01 -10.95 12.88
CA LYS A 190 10.14 -10.16 13.39
C LYS A 190 11.20 -11.03 14.06
N PHE A 191 10.77 -12.01 14.85
CA PHE A 191 11.66 -12.98 15.50
C PHE A 191 12.45 -13.77 14.45
N LEU A 192 11.76 -14.31 13.44
CA LEU A 192 12.39 -15.08 12.36
C LEU A 192 13.30 -14.24 11.47
N LYS A 193 13.03 -12.93 11.32
CA LYS A 193 13.92 -11.97 10.64
C LYS A 193 15.12 -11.51 11.50
N LYS A 194 15.20 -11.92 12.77
CA LYS A 194 16.25 -11.50 13.72
C LYS A 194 16.35 -9.98 13.88
N GLU A 195 15.22 -9.26 13.73
CA GLU A 195 15.13 -7.79 13.88
C GLU A 195 14.66 -7.36 15.28
N ILE A 196 14.98 -8.14 16.32
CA ILE A 196 14.60 -7.80 17.70
C ILE A 196 15.77 -7.08 18.37
N GLU A 197 15.90 -5.78 18.12
CA GLU A 197 16.46 -4.87 19.12
C GLU A 197 15.29 -4.45 20.03
N GLU A 198 15.30 -4.93 21.29
CA GLU A 198 14.19 -4.74 22.22
C GLU A 198 14.15 -3.28 22.74
N LEU A 199 13.35 -2.42 22.10
CA LEU A 199 12.82 -1.23 22.77
C LEU A 199 11.42 -1.53 23.30
N LYS A 200 11.04 -0.95 24.43
CA LYS A 200 9.66 -1.02 24.93
C LYS A 200 8.94 0.29 24.67
N CYS A 201 7.73 0.19 24.14
CA CYS A 201 6.88 1.35 23.95
C CYS A 201 6.62 2.03 25.30
N PRO A 202 6.90 3.34 25.45
CA PRO A 202 6.70 4.04 26.72
C PRO A 202 5.23 4.18 27.12
N ARG A 203 4.29 4.03 26.17
CA ARG A 203 2.85 4.17 26.42
C ARG A 203 2.17 2.87 26.85
N CYS A 204 2.53 1.74 26.23
CA CYS A 204 1.83 0.46 26.44
C CYS A 204 2.75 -0.71 26.82
N GLY A 205 4.07 -0.50 26.90
CA GLY A 205 5.04 -1.53 27.27
C GLY A 205 5.34 -2.57 26.18
N ALA A 206 4.67 -2.52 25.02
CA ALA A 206 4.90 -3.47 23.93
C ALA A 206 6.32 -3.36 23.35
N SER A 207 6.95 -4.48 23.04
CA SER A 207 8.27 -4.53 22.39
C SER A 207 8.18 -3.97 20.97
N VAL A 208 8.98 -2.95 20.65
CA VAL A 208 9.05 -2.22 19.40
C VAL A 208 10.49 -2.21 18.89
N GLY A 209 10.68 -2.14 17.58
CA GLY A 209 12.01 -2.08 16.99
C GLY A 209 12.61 -0.67 17.05
N PRO A 210 13.95 -0.54 16.99
CA PRO A 210 14.67 0.75 16.97
C PRO A 210 14.32 1.62 15.76
N ARG A 211 13.89 0.98 14.67
CA ARG A 211 13.50 1.65 13.43
C ARG A 211 12.00 1.98 13.39
N ASP A 212 11.19 1.42 14.29
CA ASP A 212 9.74 1.67 14.32
C ASP A 212 9.47 3.15 14.68
N THR A 213 8.77 3.88 13.82
CA THR A 213 8.37 5.29 14.10
C THR A 213 7.13 5.35 14.98
N TYR A 214 6.30 4.32 14.94
CA TYR A 214 5.06 4.19 15.69
C TYR A 214 4.97 2.81 16.34
N CYS A 215 4.34 2.74 17.51
CA CYS A 215 4.10 1.49 18.20
C CYS A 215 3.02 0.70 17.48
N TRP A 216 3.36 -0.50 17.01
CA TRP A 216 2.42 -1.41 16.37
C TRP A 216 1.25 -1.83 17.28
N ASN A 217 1.39 -1.74 18.61
CA ASN A 217 0.37 -2.16 19.57
C ASN A 217 -0.61 -1.05 19.98
N CYS A 218 -0.15 0.20 20.11
CA CYS A 218 -0.98 1.30 20.65
C CYS A 218 -1.00 2.56 19.79
N GLY A 219 -0.36 2.55 18.62
CA GLY A 219 -0.27 3.68 17.70
C GLY A 219 0.59 4.85 18.20
N ALA A 220 1.17 4.78 19.40
CA ALA A 220 1.98 5.86 19.96
C ALA A 220 3.24 6.10 19.10
N LYS A 221 3.53 7.36 18.79
CA LYS A 221 4.76 7.76 18.12
C LYS A 221 5.95 7.46 19.04
N LEU A 222 6.93 6.71 18.53
CA LEU A 222 8.09 6.23 19.28
C LEU A 222 9.29 7.17 19.18
N LYS A 223 9.41 7.89 18.06
CA LYS A 223 10.46 8.88 17.82
C LYS A 223 9.94 10.29 18.18
N MET A 224 10.64 10.95 19.09
CA MET A 224 10.40 12.35 19.41
C MET A 224 11.15 13.20 18.40
N ASP A 225 10.41 13.99 17.60
CA ASP A 225 11.01 14.95 16.67
C ASP A 225 11.14 16.34 17.31
N ARG A 226 10.55 16.54 18.50
CA ARG A 226 10.60 17.79 19.26
C ARG A 226 10.84 17.55 20.75
N CYS A 227 11.58 18.47 21.35
CA CYS A 227 11.81 18.51 22.79
C CYS A 227 10.52 18.84 23.54
N PRO A 228 10.11 18.05 24.54
CA PRO A 228 8.89 18.29 25.30
C PRO A 228 9.00 19.51 26.24
N ASN A 229 10.22 19.94 26.57
CA ASN A 229 10.45 21.06 27.46
C ASN A 229 10.49 22.41 26.75
N CYS A 230 11.11 22.49 25.56
CA CYS A 230 11.28 23.76 24.85
C CYS A 230 10.72 23.79 23.43
N GLY A 231 10.16 22.68 22.93
CA GLY A 231 9.60 22.58 21.59
C GLY A 231 10.60 22.55 20.43
N ALA A 232 11.90 22.69 20.70
CA ALA A 232 12.95 22.65 19.68
C ALA A 232 13.00 21.29 18.97
N GLU A 233 13.35 21.28 17.69
CA GLU A 233 13.55 20.03 16.94
C GLU A 233 14.72 19.23 17.51
N VAL A 234 14.54 17.92 17.61
CA VAL A 234 15.53 17.00 18.17
C VAL A 234 15.74 15.83 17.23
N GLN A 235 16.98 15.36 17.11
CA GLN A 235 17.25 14.18 16.31
C GLN A 235 16.94 12.90 17.10
N PRO A 236 16.55 11.81 16.43
CA PRO A 236 16.29 10.52 17.08
C PRO A 236 17.47 9.95 17.89
N SER A 237 18.70 10.43 17.64
CA SER A 237 19.94 10.04 18.33
C SER A 237 20.38 10.99 19.44
N ASP A 238 19.69 12.12 19.67
CA ASP A 238 20.08 13.11 20.67
C ASP A 238 19.65 12.68 22.08
N LYS A 239 20.61 12.37 22.96
CA LYS A 239 20.36 12.03 24.38
C LYS A 239 19.89 13.24 25.20
N PHE A 240 20.30 14.44 24.80
CA PHE A 240 19.98 15.70 25.45
C PHE A 240 19.56 16.72 24.39
N CYS A 241 18.58 17.56 24.73
CA CYS A 241 18.18 18.67 23.89
C CYS A 241 19.31 19.70 23.82
N ARG A 242 19.80 19.96 22.60
CA ARG A 242 20.86 20.95 22.34
C ARG A 242 20.45 22.38 22.68
N ASN A 243 19.15 22.66 22.78
CA ASN A 243 18.61 23.99 23.05
C ASN A 243 18.39 24.27 24.55
N CYS A 244 17.88 23.29 25.30
CA CYS A 244 17.49 23.52 26.72
C CYS A 244 18.12 22.56 27.72
N GLY A 245 18.97 21.62 27.28
CA GLY A 245 19.61 20.64 28.15
C GLY A 245 18.68 19.54 28.70
N PHE A 246 17.38 19.58 28.36
CA PHE A 246 16.42 18.55 28.80
C PHE A 246 16.84 17.17 28.28
N ARG A 247 16.82 16.17 29.16
CA ARG A 247 17.17 14.78 28.83
C ARG A 247 16.02 14.15 28.02
N LEU A 248 16.27 13.83 26.75
CA LEU A 248 15.25 13.35 25.82
C LEU A 248 15.04 11.83 25.92
N LYS A 249 16.14 11.10 26.13
CA LYS A 249 16.34 9.81 26.82
C LYS A 249 17.73 9.29 26.45
#